data_AF-A0A392RGY9-F1
#
_entry.id   AF-A0A392RGY9-F1
#
_cell.length_a   1.000
_cell.length_b   1.000
_cell.length_c   1.000
_cell.angle_alpha   90.00
_cell.angle_beta   90.00
_cell.angle_gamma   90.00
#
_symmetry.space_group_name_H-M   'P 1'
#
loop_
_entity.id
_entity.type
_entity.pdbx_description
1 polymer ?
#
loop_
_entity_poly.entity_id
_entity_poly.type
_entity_poly.pdbx_seq_one_letter_code
_entity_poly.pdbx_strand_id
1 'polypeptide(L)' 'MALVERAMFLSIVMMMVAMQISYAAVYKVGDSAGWTTLGNINYKKWSATKNFQIGDII' A
#
# COMPACT_ATOMS: atom_id res chain seq x y z
N MET A 1 29.10 30.00 -2.84
CA MET A 1 27.88 29.72 -3.62
C MET A 1 27.80 28.24 -4.00
N ALA A 2 28.73 27.69 -4.79
CA ALA A 2 28.68 26.29 -5.25
C ALA A 2 28.64 25.19 -4.16
N LEU A 3 29.38 25.34 -3.05
CA LEU A 3 29.36 24.36 -1.95
C LEU A 3 27.99 24.32 -1.24
N VAL A 4 27.37 25.50 -1.08
CA VAL A 4 26.06 25.65 -0.42
C VAL A 4 24.97 25.04 -1.29
N GLU A 5 24.99 25.28 -2.60
CA GLU A 5 24.05 24.68 -3.56
C GLU A 5 24.13 23.14 -3.56
N ARG A 6 25.35 22.58 -3.56
CA ARG A 6 25.57 21.13 -3.49
C ARG A 6 25.06 20.54 -2.16
N ALA A 7 25.31 21.22 -1.05
CA ALA A 7 24.83 20.79 0.26
C ALA A 7 23.29 20.83 0.36
N MET A 8 22.65 21.88 -0.18
CA MET A 8 21.19 21.98 -0.22
C MET A 8 20.56 20.91 -1.12
N PHE A 9 21.18 20.59 -2.25
CA PHE A 9 20.71 19.51 -3.11
C PHE A 9 20.77 18.16 -2.40
N LEU A 10 21.89 17.85 -1.73
CA LEU A 10 22.04 16.60 -0.98
C LEU A 10 21.07 16.49 0.20
N SER A 11 20.80 17.59 0.92
CA SER A 11 19.85 17.57 2.02
C SER A 11 18.41 17.33 1.56
N ILE A 12 18.00 17.92 0.44
CA ILE A 12 16.67 17.70 -0.16
C ILE A 12 16.53 16.25 -0.63
N VAL A 13 17.55 15.67 -1.25
CA VAL A 13 17.55 14.25 -1.66
C VAL A 13 17.45 13.32 -0.45
N MET A 14 18.19 13.59 0.63
CA MET A 14 18.10 12.80 1.86
C MET A 14 16.72 12.89 2.51
N MET A 15 16.08 14.07 2.52
CA MET A 15 14.72 14.23 3.03
C MET A 15 13.71 13.42 2.21
N MET A 16 13.81 13.44 0.88
CA MET A 16 12.90 12.64 0.03
C MET A 16 13.05 11.13 0.25
N VAL A 17 14.27 10.64 0.48
CA VAL A 17 14.51 9.22 0.78
C VAL A 17 14.02 8.84 2.19
N ALA A 18 14.07 9.76 3.14
CA ALA A 18 13.59 9.54 4.50
C ALA A 18 12.05 9.55 4.61
N MET A 19 11.34 10.19 3.68
CA MET A 19 9.89 10.19 3.63
C MET A 19 9.37 8.86 3.10
N GLN A 20 8.92 7.98 3.99
CA GLN A 20 8.16 6.79 3.60
C GLN A 20 6.70 7.19 3.34
N ILE A 21 6.18 6.82 2.17
CA ILE A 21 4.77 7.03 1.85
C ILE A 21 3.96 5.86 2.42
N SER A 22 3.06 6.15 3.35
CA SER A 22 2.10 5.16 3.86
C SER A 22 0.88 5.11 2.94
N TYR A 23 0.66 3.96 2.30
CA TYR A 23 -0.56 3.67 1.54
C TYR A 23 -1.32 2.54 2.22
N ALA A 24 -2.64 2.70 2.34
CA ALA A 24 -3.55 1.65 2.77
C ALA A 24 -4.32 1.13 1.56
N ALA A 25 -4.42 -0.20 1.43
CA ALA A 25 -5.21 -0.86 0.41
C ALA A 25 -6.66 -1.05 0.88
N VAL A 26 -7.58 -1.07 -0.09
CA VAL A 26 -8.98 -1.46 0.13
C VAL A 26 -9.26 -2.75 -0.62
N TYR A 27 -9.53 -3.82 0.10
CA TYR A 27 -9.78 -5.15 -0.44
C TYR A 27 -11.27 -5.45 -0.47
N LYS A 28 -11.89 -5.42 -1.65
CA LYS A 28 -13.29 -5.84 -1.78
C LYS A 28 -13.42 -7.35 -1.58
N VAL A 29 -14.10 -7.77 -0.51
CA VAL A 29 -14.29 -9.19 -0.21
C VAL A 29 -14.98 -9.90 -1.37
N GLY A 30 -14.38 -11.00 -1.83
CA GLY A 30 -14.88 -11.78 -2.96
C GLY A 30 -14.67 -11.13 -4.33
N ASP A 31 -13.91 -10.03 -4.41
CA ASP A 31 -13.63 -9.26 -5.62
C ASP A 31 -14.94 -8.90 -6.38
N SER A 32 -15.16 -9.44 -7.58
CA SER A 32 -16.38 -9.20 -8.36
C SER A 32 -17.58 -9.98 -7.86
N ALA A 33 -17.37 -11.07 -7.11
CA ALA A 33 -18.42 -11.93 -6.60
C ALA A 33 -19.04 -11.37 -5.30
N GLY A 34 -18.32 -10.47 -4.61
CA GLY A 34 -18.80 -9.77 -3.43
C GLY A 34 -18.93 -10.65 -2.18
N TRP A 35 -19.60 -10.12 -1.15
CA TRP A 35 -19.90 -10.83 0.08
C TRP A 35 -21.31 -11.42 0.03
N THR A 36 -21.40 -12.72 -0.19
CA THR A 36 -22.65 -13.44 -0.35
C THR A 36 -22.54 -14.90 0.09
N THR A 37 -23.68 -15.49 0.45
CA THR A 37 -23.86 -16.93 0.65
C THR A 37 -24.35 -17.63 -0.63
N LEU A 38 -24.64 -16.87 -1.69
CA LEU A 38 -25.08 -17.40 -2.97
C LEU A 38 -23.87 -17.89 -3.78
N GLY A 39 -23.92 -19.16 -4.20
CA GLY A 39 -22.86 -19.80 -4.97
C GLY A 39 -21.68 -20.30 -4.12
N ASN A 40 -20.77 -21.04 -4.77
CA ASN A 40 -19.61 -21.65 -4.12
C ASN A 40 -18.38 -20.74 -4.19
N ILE A 41 -18.44 -19.57 -3.55
CA ILE A 41 -17.29 -18.67 -3.43
C ILE A 41 -16.34 -19.20 -2.36
N ASN A 42 -15.09 -19.41 -2.73
CA ASN A 42 -14.06 -19.84 -1.80
C ASN A 42 -13.34 -18.62 -1.19
N TYR A 43 -13.90 -18.07 -0.11
CA TYR A 43 -13.30 -16.94 0.60
C TYR A 43 -11.95 -17.25 1.23
N LYS A 44 -11.67 -18.52 1.56
CA LYS A 44 -10.34 -18.96 2.04
C LYS A 44 -9.30 -18.85 0.93
N LYS A 45 -9.66 -19.21 -0.31
CA LYS A 45 -8.80 -19.02 -1.46
C LYS A 45 -8.63 -17.54 -1.79
N TRP A 46 -9.70 -16.75 -1.71
CA TRP A 46 -9.63 -15.30 -1.91
C TRP A 46 -8.64 -14.66 -0.93
N SER A 47 -8.77 -14.90 0.38
CA SER A 47 -7.88 -14.31 1.38
C SER A 47 -6.44 -14.78 1.22
N ALA A 48 -6.20 -16.03 0.84
CA ALA A 48 -4.86 -16.58 0.59
C ALA A 48 -4.13 -15.92 -0.60
N THR A 49 -4.85 -15.18 -1.46
CA THR A 49 -4.24 -14.44 -2.58
C THR A 49 -3.95 -12.98 -2.27
N LYS A 50 -4.27 -12.48 -1.07
CA LYS A 50 -4.06 -11.09 -0.65
C LYS A 50 -2.94 -11.01 0.40
N ASN A 51 -2.21 -9.90 0.40
CA ASN A 51 -1.20 -9.58 1.41
C ASN A 51 -1.70 -8.40 2.24
N PHE A 52 -2.33 -8.69 3.37
CA PHE A 52 -2.87 -7.64 4.25
C PHE A 52 -1.75 -6.99 5.07
N GLN A 53 -1.77 -5.67 5.12
CA GLN A 53 -0.86 -4.84 5.90
C GLN A 53 -1.64 -4.02 6.94
N ILE A 54 -0.92 -3.53 7.96
CA ILE A 54 -1.53 -2.68 8.98
C ILE A 54 -1.99 -1.38 8.32
N GLY A 55 -3.26 -1.03 8.52
CA GLY A 55 -3.90 0.15 7.94
C GLY A 55 -4.82 -0.15 6.77
N ASP A 56 -4.80 -1.38 6.23
CA ASP A 56 -5.70 -1.78 5.15
C ASP A 56 -7.16 -1.91 5.61
N ILE A 57 -8.08 -1.76 4.65
CA ILE A 57 -9.52 -1.96 4.83
C ILE A 57 -9.95 -3.18 4.02
N ILE A 58 -10.82 -4.00 4.61
CA ILE A 58 -11.40 -5.21 4.02
C ILE A 58 -12.92 -5.05 3.96
#